data_AF-A0A2V6ENG4-F1
#
_entry.id   AF-A0A2V6ENG4-F1
#
_cell.length_a   1.000
_cell.length_b   1.000
_cell.length_c   1.000
_cell.angle_alpha   90.00
_cell.angle_beta   90.00
_cell.angle_gamma   90.00
#
_symmetry.space_group_name_H-M   'P 1'
#
loop_
_entity.id
_entity.type
_entity.pdbx_description
1 polymer ?
#
loop_
_entity_poly.entity_id
_entity_poly.type
_entity_poly.pdbx_seq_one_letter_code
_entity_poly.pdbx_strand_id
1 'polypeptide(L)'
;ITSTLVYFQQADITAHQFHDRAARTAFFAWVDLSVNALTIGIQIFLTGRLLKWLGVGMTLALLPVISLIGFLWMGITPVLSLLVVFQTLRRAGNYAVSRPAREVLFTVLRREDKYKAKSFMDTFVYRAGDQIGAWSYPVLKWFGLGLTGISFVAAPLAAIWCVLSLWLGRKQRAFAHAKERADAAPLGDIAAPEPA
;
A
#
# COMPACT_ATOMS: atom_id res chain seq x y z
N ILE A 1 2.80 -8.63 -5.72
CA ILE A 1 1.92 -9.74 -5.23
C ILE A 1 0.44 -9.43 -5.35
N THR A 2 -0.17 -8.77 -4.37
CA THR A 2 -1.64 -8.73 -4.25
C THR A 2 -2.33 -7.92 -5.35
N SER A 3 -1.72 -6.84 -5.83
CA SER A 3 -2.24 -6.07 -6.97
C SER A 3 -2.16 -6.87 -8.28
N THR A 4 -1.09 -7.65 -8.42
CA THR A 4 -0.83 -8.55 -9.56
C THR A 4 -1.89 -9.64 -9.65
N LEU A 5 -2.28 -10.24 -8.51
CA LEU A 5 -3.32 -11.27 -8.44
C LEU A 5 -4.70 -10.77 -8.91
N VAL A 6 -5.09 -9.58 -8.45
CA VAL A 6 -6.39 -9.01 -8.79
C VAL A 6 -6.45 -8.61 -10.27
N TYR A 7 -5.33 -8.12 -10.82
CA TYR A 7 -5.21 -7.86 -12.25
C TYR A 7 -5.41 -9.13 -13.10
N PHE A 8 -4.77 -10.24 -12.72
CA PHE A 8 -4.92 -11.50 -13.46
C PHE A 8 -6.32 -12.09 -13.36
N GLN A 9 -6.98 -12.01 -12.20
CA GLN A 9 -8.39 -12.42 -12.08
C GLN A 9 -9.32 -11.56 -12.95
N GLN A 10 -9.09 -10.24 -13.00
CA GLN A 10 -9.85 -9.36 -13.87
C GLN A 10 -9.62 -9.72 -15.34
N ALA A 11 -8.37 -9.98 -15.75
CA ALA A 11 -8.05 -10.40 -17.10
C ALA A 11 -8.75 -11.72 -17.48
N ASP A 12 -8.73 -12.72 -16.59
CA ASP A 12 -9.32 -14.05 -16.80
C ASP A 12 -10.86 -13.98 -16.93
N ILE A 13 -11.53 -13.26 -16.03
CA ILE A 13 -12.99 -13.16 -16.05
C ILE A 13 -13.49 -12.36 -17.27
N THR A 14 -12.77 -11.30 -17.65
CA THR A 14 -13.15 -10.50 -18.82
C THR A 14 -12.92 -11.28 -20.13
N ALA A 15 -12.16 -12.39 -20.11
CA ALA A 15 -11.93 -13.22 -21.31
C ALA A 15 -13.11 -14.16 -21.59
N HIS A 16 -13.88 -14.49 -20.56
CA HIS A 16 -14.96 -15.46 -20.61
C HIS A 16 -16.37 -14.81 -20.75
N GLN A 17 -16.49 -13.50 -20.52
CA GLN A 17 -17.79 -12.78 -20.56
C GLN A 17 -17.98 -11.81 -21.73
N PHE A 18 -16.91 -11.38 -22.41
CA PHE A 18 -17.00 -10.41 -23.49
C PHE A 18 -16.36 -10.95 -24.78
N HIS A 19 -17.20 -11.41 -25.71
CA HIS A 19 -16.78 -11.78 -27.07
C HIS A 19 -16.33 -10.56 -27.89
N ASP A 20 -16.66 -9.34 -27.46
CA ASP A 20 -16.29 -8.07 -28.10
C ASP A 20 -15.16 -7.33 -27.35
N ARG A 21 -14.07 -7.04 -28.05
CA ARG A 21 -12.92 -6.27 -27.53
C ARG A 21 -13.30 -4.84 -27.13
N ALA A 22 -14.29 -4.23 -27.79
CA ALA A 22 -14.70 -2.86 -27.49
C ALA A 22 -15.37 -2.78 -26.11
N ALA A 23 -16.31 -3.69 -25.82
CA ALA A 23 -16.98 -3.79 -24.52
C ALA A 23 -16.00 -4.03 -23.36
N ARG A 24 -15.01 -4.92 -23.56
CA ARG A 24 -13.92 -5.17 -22.59
C ARG A 24 -13.11 -3.90 -22.31
N THR A 25 -12.75 -3.15 -23.35
CA THR A 25 -11.96 -1.91 -23.21
C THR A 25 -12.75 -0.84 -22.46
N ALA A 26 -14.03 -0.67 -22.79
CA ALA A 26 -14.92 0.27 -22.10
C ALA A 26 -15.07 -0.07 -20.60
N PHE A 27 -15.20 -1.36 -20.26
CA PHE A 27 -15.26 -1.79 -18.86
C PHE A 27 -13.99 -1.43 -18.07
N PHE A 28 -12.81 -1.74 -18.61
CA PHE A 28 -11.55 -1.37 -17.95
C PHE A 28 -11.38 0.15 -17.82
N ALA A 29 -11.80 0.91 -18.84
CA ALA A 29 -11.79 2.38 -18.79
C ALA A 29 -12.68 2.91 -17.65
N TRP A 30 -13.88 2.35 -17.46
CA TRP A 30 -14.78 2.73 -16.37
C TRP A 30 -14.21 2.41 -14.98
N VAL A 31 -13.59 1.24 -14.82
CA VAL A 31 -12.91 0.89 -13.56
C VAL A 31 -11.77 1.86 -13.28
N ASP A 32 -10.95 2.16 -14.28
CA ASP A 32 -9.82 3.07 -14.09
C ASP A 32 -10.27 4.51 -13.81
N LEU A 33 -11.30 4.99 -14.51
CA LEU A 33 -11.93 6.29 -14.23
C LEU A 33 -12.45 6.35 -12.79
N SER A 34 -13.12 5.29 -12.33
CA SER A 34 -13.63 5.21 -10.96
C SER A 34 -12.51 5.25 -9.92
N VAL A 35 -11.42 4.51 -10.15
CA VAL A 35 -10.23 4.54 -9.28
C VAL A 35 -9.66 5.96 -9.20
N ASN A 36 -9.45 6.62 -10.34
CA ASN A 36 -8.83 7.93 -10.37
C ASN A 36 -9.74 9.01 -9.76
N ALA A 37 -11.03 9.00 -10.09
CA ALA A 37 -12.01 9.93 -9.51
C ALA A 37 -12.08 9.77 -7.98
N LEU A 38 -12.17 8.53 -7.49
CA LEU A 38 -12.20 8.25 -6.05
C LEU A 38 -10.86 8.61 -5.38
N THR A 39 -9.74 8.39 -6.06
CA THR A 39 -8.41 8.80 -5.57
C THR A 39 -8.34 10.31 -5.37
N ILE A 40 -8.73 11.10 -6.36
CA ILE A 40 -8.72 12.56 -6.30
C ILE A 40 -9.63 13.06 -5.17
N GLY A 41 -10.84 12.50 -5.06
CA GLY A 41 -11.77 12.82 -3.99
C GLY A 41 -11.16 12.56 -2.60
N ILE A 42 -10.60 11.37 -2.37
CA ILE A 42 -9.94 11.06 -1.10
C ILE A 42 -8.74 11.97 -0.86
N GLN A 43 -7.94 12.29 -1.88
CA GLN A 43 -6.76 13.15 -1.71
C GLN A 43 -7.12 14.56 -1.26
N ILE A 44 -8.11 15.17 -1.91
CA ILE A 44 -8.52 16.55 -1.63
C ILE A 44 -9.18 16.64 -0.25
N PHE A 45 -10.07 15.70 0.09
CA PHE A 45 -10.91 15.82 1.29
C PHE A 45 -10.36 15.07 2.51
N LEU A 46 -9.75 13.91 2.31
CA LEU A 46 -9.46 12.95 3.38
C LEU A 46 -7.96 12.80 3.66
N THR A 47 -7.07 12.74 2.67
CA THR A 47 -5.66 12.33 2.89
C THR A 47 -4.95 13.18 3.93
N GLY A 48 -4.96 14.51 3.78
CA GLY A 48 -4.33 15.41 4.76
C GLY A 48 -4.98 15.31 6.14
N ARG A 49 -6.30 15.08 6.17
CA ARG A 49 -7.09 14.97 7.41
C ARG A 49 -6.81 13.66 8.16
N LEU A 50 -6.70 12.55 7.44
CA LEU A 50 -6.31 11.23 7.97
C LEU A 50 -4.92 11.28 8.58
N LEU A 51 -3.93 11.88 7.89
CA LEU A 51 -2.57 12.01 8.42
C LEU A 51 -2.53 12.85 9.71
N LYS A 52 -3.31 13.94 9.78
CA LYS A 52 -3.37 14.80 10.97
C LYS A 52 -4.09 14.13 12.14
N TRP A 53 -5.19 13.44 11.88
CA TRP A 53 -6.06 12.88 12.92
C TRP A 53 -5.62 11.50 13.41
N LEU A 54 -5.34 10.59 12.48
CA LEU A 54 -4.97 9.21 12.79
C LEU A 54 -3.45 9.04 12.95
N GLY A 55 -2.68 10.00 12.44
CA GLY A 55 -1.24 9.92 12.37
C GLY A 55 -0.74 8.93 11.30
N VAL A 56 0.57 8.91 11.11
CA VAL A 56 1.23 8.16 10.01
C VAL A 56 0.96 6.66 10.10
N GLY A 57 1.15 6.04 11.27
CA GLY A 57 1.00 4.59 11.44
C GLY A 57 -0.38 4.04 11.13
N MET A 58 -1.41 4.66 11.69
CA MET A 58 -2.79 4.24 11.45
C MET A 58 -3.21 4.49 10.00
N THR A 59 -2.75 5.60 9.41
CA THR A 59 -2.98 5.89 7.98
C THR A 59 -2.33 4.84 7.07
N LEU A 60 -1.11 4.39 7.39
CA LEU A 60 -0.45 3.28 6.68
C LEU A 60 -1.16 1.94 6.88
N ALA A 61 -1.87 1.74 7.98
CA ALA A 61 -2.60 0.52 8.28
C ALA A 61 -3.97 0.43 7.57
N LEU A 62 -4.54 1.54 7.10
CA LEU A 62 -5.84 1.54 6.41
C LEU A 62 -5.86 0.61 5.20
N LEU A 63 -4.86 0.67 4.33
CA LEU A 63 -4.81 -0.17 3.14
C LEU A 63 -4.67 -1.68 3.43
N PRO A 64 -3.77 -2.14 4.33
CA PRO A 64 -3.74 -3.55 4.71
C PRO A 64 -5.04 -4.00 5.41
N VAL A 65 -5.70 -3.14 6.19
CA VAL A 65 -7.01 -3.47 6.78
C VAL A 65 -8.07 -3.66 5.69
N ILE A 66 -8.18 -2.72 4.74
CA ILE A 66 -9.08 -2.86 3.58
C ILE A 66 -8.76 -4.15 2.81
N SER A 67 -7.47 -4.46 2.65
CA SER A 67 -7.00 -5.67 1.98
C SER A 67 -7.40 -6.94 2.72
N LEU A 68 -7.24 -6.96 4.03
CA LEU A 68 -7.61 -8.10 4.89
C LEU A 68 -9.11 -8.36 4.80
N ILE A 69 -9.94 -7.33 4.98
CA ILE A 69 -11.40 -7.43 4.90
C ILE A 69 -11.81 -7.92 3.50
N GLY A 70 -11.24 -7.34 2.44
CA GLY A 70 -11.58 -7.74 1.08
C GLY A 70 -11.18 -9.18 0.75
N PHE A 71 -10.03 -9.66 1.24
CA PHE A 71 -9.63 -11.06 1.05
C PHE A 71 -10.51 -12.03 1.85
N LEU A 72 -10.87 -11.69 3.09
CA LEU A 72 -11.80 -12.51 3.87
C LEU A 72 -13.17 -12.59 3.17
N TRP A 73 -13.67 -11.47 2.67
CA TRP A 73 -14.95 -11.42 1.95
C TRP A 73 -14.91 -12.22 0.64
N MET A 74 -13.84 -12.07 -0.15
CA MET A 74 -13.61 -12.86 -1.38
C MET A 74 -13.45 -14.36 -1.09
N GLY A 75 -12.93 -14.72 0.08
CA GLY A 75 -12.88 -16.12 0.54
C GLY A 75 -14.27 -16.72 0.72
N ILE A 76 -15.23 -15.94 1.24
CA ILE A 76 -16.60 -16.41 1.49
C ILE A 76 -17.45 -16.35 0.22
N THR A 77 -17.36 -15.26 -0.55
CA THR A 77 -18.20 -15.01 -1.74
C THR A 77 -17.36 -14.49 -2.92
N PRO A 78 -16.78 -15.38 -3.73
CA PRO A 78 -15.95 -14.98 -4.87
C PRO A 78 -16.81 -14.56 -6.07
N VAL A 79 -17.37 -13.35 -6.01
CA VAL A 79 -18.20 -12.77 -7.10
C VAL A 79 -17.44 -11.65 -7.82
N LEU A 80 -17.60 -11.55 -9.14
CA LEU A 80 -16.90 -10.54 -9.96
C LEU A 80 -17.17 -9.10 -9.51
N SER A 81 -18.42 -8.77 -9.18
CA SER A 81 -18.79 -7.43 -8.70
C SER A 81 -18.00 -7.04 -7.45
N LEU A 82 -17.88 -7.98 -6.50
CA LEU A 82 -17.11 -7.79 -5.28
C LEU A 82 -15.61 -7.61 -5.57
N LEU A 83 -15.07 -8.40 -6.50
CA LEU A 83 -13.67 -8.27 -6.94
C LEU A 83 -13.38 -6.88 -7.49
N VAL A 84 -14.26 -6.36 -8.35
CA VAL A 84 -14.10 -5.03 -8.96
C VAL A 84 -14.16 -3.93 -7.91
N VAL A 85 -15.13 -3.99 -6.99
CA VAL A 85 -15.24 -3.03 -5.88
C VAL A 85 -14.00 -3.08 -5.00
N PHE A 86 -13.58 -4.28 -4.61
CA PHE A 86 -12.39 -4.49 -3.80
C PHE A 86 -11.12 -3.94 -4.47
N GLN A 87 -10.93 -4.25 -5.76
CA GLN A 87 -9.79 -3.76 -6.54
C GLN A 87 -9.79 -2.23 -6.61
N THR A 88 -10.95 -1.64 -6.86
CA THR A 88 -11.13 -0.19 -7.00
C THR A 88 -10.75 0.50 -5.69
N LEU A 89 -11.33 0.06 -4.57
CA LEU A 89 -11.04 0.60 -3.24
C LEU A 89 -9.57 0.44 -2.87
N ARG A 90 -8.98 -0.73 -3.16
CA ARG A 90 -7.57 -0.99 -2.87
C ARG A 90 -6.63 -0.11 -3.68
N ARG A 91 -6.88 0.05 -4.98
CA ARG A 91 -6.06 0.94 -5.85
C ARG A 91 -6.18 2.37 -5.37
N ALA A 92 -7.40 2.86 -5.16
CA ALA A 92 -7.61 4.23 -4.73
C ALA A 92 -7.00 4.49 -3.34
N GLY A 93 -7.17 3.59 -2.37
CA GLY A 93 -6.52 3.68 -1.06
C GLY A 93 -4.99 3.68 -1.16
N ASN A 94 -4.42 2.89 -2.07
CA ASN A 94 -2.98 2.88 -2.29
C ASN A 94 -2.45 4.23 -2.81
N TYR A 95 -3.12 4.82 -3.80
CA TYR A 95 -2.71 6.09 -4.38
C TYR A 95 -3.02 7.28 -3.48
N ALA A 96 -4.22 7.32 -2.89
CA ALA A 96 -4.67 8.44 -2.09
C ALA A 96 -4.07 8.45 -0.69
N VAL A 97 -3.85 7.29 -0.07
CA VAL A 97 -3.54 7.20 1.37
C VAL A 97 -2.15 6.62 1.60
N SER A 98 -1.86 5.42 1.12
CA SER A 98 -0.61 4.73 1.47
C SER A 98 0.64 5.35 0.86
N ARG A 99 0.54 5.86 -0.38
CA ARG A 99 1.66 6.57 -1.01
C ARG A 99 2.06 7.83 -0.21
N PRO A 100 1.16 8.79 0.06
CA PRO A 100 1.48 9.94 0.90
C PRO A 100 1.96 9.58 2.31
N ALA A 101 1.29 8.64 2.98
CA ALA A 101 1.68 8.23 4.33
C ALA A 101 3.10 7.66 4.38
N ARG A 102 3.49 6.88 3.36
CA ARG A 102 4.85 6.35 3.23
C ARG A 102 5.87 7.45 2.96
N GLU A 103 5.55 8.46 2.16
CA GLU A 103 6.45 9.60 1.96
C GLU A 103 6.74 10.34 3.28
N VAL A 104 5.75 10.43 4.17
CA VAL A 104 5.94 11.02 5.51
C VAL A 104 6.84 10.18 6.42
N LEU A 105 6.93 8.86 6.22
CA LEU A 105 7.92 8.04 6.95
C LEU A 105 9.36 8.44 6.65
N PHE A 106 9.62 8.96 5.45
CA PHE A 106 10.98 9.33 5.01
C PHE A 106 11.38 10.75 5.42
N THR A 107 10.49 11.57 6.01
CA THR A 107 10.81 12.96 6.37
C THR A 107 11.69 13.08 7.60
N VAL A 108 11.67 12.06 8.46
CA VAL A 108 12.50 11.99 9.67
C VAL A 108 13.91 11.46 9.40
N LEU A 109 14.15 10.92 8.20
CA LEU A 109 15.45 10.35 7.83
C LEU A 109 16.37 11.42 7.23
N ARG A 110 17.69 11.20 7.36
CA ARG A 110 18.70 12.01 6.66
C ARG A 110 18.57 11.78 5.15
N ARG A 111 19.00 12.76 4.35
CA ARG A 111 18.89 12.69 2.88
C ARG A 111 19.56 11.43 2.31
N GLU A 112 20.79 11.15 2.73
CA GLU A 112 21.56 9.97 2.29
C GLU A 112 20.82 8.66 2.57
N ASP A 113 20.32 8.48 3.79
CA ASP A 113 19.58 7.29 4.20
C ASP A 113 18.28 7.15 3.41
N LYS A 114 17.56 8.25 3.19
CA LYS A 114 16.36 8.28 2.36
C LYS A 114 16.66 7.84 0.92
N TYR A 115 17.74 8.32 0.31
CA TYR A 115 18.10 7.94 -1.06
C TYR A 115 18.47 6.46 -1.17
N LYS A 116 19.31 5.96 -0.25
CA LYS A 116 19.70 4.54 -0.22
C LYS A 116 18.50 3.63 0.01
N ALA A 117 17.67 3.95 1.00
CA ALA A 117 16.48 3.17 1.33
C ALA A 117 15.47 3.16 0.17
N LYS A 118 15.16 4.32 -0.42
CA LYS A 118 14.24 4.39 -1.57
C LYS A 118 14.75 3.61 -2.78
N SER A 119 16.01 3.81 -3.16
CA SER A 119 16.60 3.10 -4.30
C SER A 119 16.57 1.58 -4.11
N PHE A 120 16.91 1.10 -2.90
CA PHE A 120 16.84 -0.32 -2.57
C PHE A 120 15.39 -0.85 -2.59
N MET A 121 14.44 -0.10 -2.03
CA MET A 121 13.04 -0.51 -2.05
C MET A 121 12.49 -0.58 -3.47
N ASP A 122 12.75 0.43 -4.30
CA ASP A 122 12.17 0.52 -5.65
C ASP A 122 12.79 -0.51 -6.60
N THR A 123 14.08 -0.79 -6.44
CA THR A 123 14.81 -1.71 -7.34
C THR A 123 14.77 -3.15 -6.86
N PHE A 124 15.06 -3.42 -5.58
CA PHE A 124 15.16 -4.79 -5.10
C PHE A 124 13.84 -5.26 -4.52
N VAL A 125 13.33 -4.57 -3.50
CA VAL A 125 12.15 -5.04 -2.75
C VAL A 125 10.90 -5.09 -3.64
N TYR A 126 10.67 -4.05 -4.44
CA TYR A 126 9.51 -4.00 -5.31
C TYR A 126 9.60 -5.06 -6.42
N ARG A 127 10.78 -5.27 -7.01
CA ARG A 127 10.97 -6.28 -8.07
C ARG A 127 10.89 -7.70 -7.54
N ALA A 128 11.57 -7.99 -6.44
CA ALA A 128 11.48 -9.29 -5.78
C ALA A 128 10.04 -9.59 -5.34
N GLY A 129 9.36 -8.60 -4.76
CA GLY A 129 7.96 -8.71 -4.38
C GLY A 129 7.01 -8.90 -5.56
N ASP A 130 7.30 -8.32 -6.72
CA ASP A 130 6.48 -8.55 -7.92
C ASP A 130 6.72 -9.97 -8.47
N GLN A 131 7.98 -10.41 -8.52
CA GLN A 131 8.35 -11.75 -8.98
C GLN A 131 7.75 -12.87 -8.10
N ILE A 132 7.92 -12.77 -6.78
CA ILE A 132 7.31 -13.71 -5.81
C ILE A 132 5.79 -13.72 -5.98
N GLY A 133 5.21 -12.58 -6.30
CA GLY A 133 3.77 -12.45 -6.51
C GLY A 133 3.24 -13.03 -7.80
N ALA A 134 4.02 -12.90 -8.87
CA ALA A 134 3.70 -13.50 -10.16
C ALA A 134 3.80 -15.03 -10.07
N TRP A 135 4.76 -15.57 -9.30
CA TRP A 135 4.92 -17.01 -9.09
C TRP A 135 3.94 -17.61 -8.09
N SER A 136 3.48 -16.85 -7.10
CA SER A 136 2.54 -17.38 -6.12
C SER A 136 1.22 -17.82 -6.78
N TYR A 137 0.69 -17.07 -7.76
CA TYR A 137 -0.57 -17.45 -8.40
C TYR A 137 -0.57 -18.84 -9.08
N PRO A 138 0.34 -19.15 -10.02
CA PRO A 138 0.40 -20.47 -10.65
C PRO A 138 0.78 -21.57 -9.66
N VAL A 139 1.65 -21.30 -8.68
CA VAL A 139 2.01 -22.28 -7.64
C VAL A 139 0.80 -22.64 -6.78
N LEU A 140 0.03 -21.65 -6.30
CA LEU A 140 -1.18 -21.91 -5.53
C LEU A 140 -2.24 -22.64 -6.37
N LYS A 141 -2.41 -22.29 -7.66
CA LYS A 141 -3.27 -23.06 -8.57
C LYS A 141 -2.79 -24.49 -8.76
N TRP A 142 -1.48 -24.73 -8.83
CA TRP A 142 -0.90 -26.08 -8.93
C TRP A 142 -1.20 -26.95 -7.69
N PHE A 143 -1.26 -26.33 -6.51
CA PHE A 143 -1.77 -26.97 -5.28
C PHE A 143 -3.30 -27.18 -5.25
N GLY A 144 -4.02 -26.89 -6.35
CA GLY A 144 -5.47 -27.07 -6.45
C GLY A 144 -6.29 -25.97 -5.78
N LEU A 145 -5.68 -24.85 -5.37
CA LEU A 145 -6.41 -23.76 -4.72
C LEU A 145 -7.19 -22.94 -5.76
N GLY A 146 -8.51 -22.95 -5.64
CA GLY A 146 -9.40 -22.02 -6.34
C GLY A 146 -9.29 -20.58 -5.81
N LEU A 147 -10.09 -19.65 -6.37
CA LEU A 147 -10.09 -18.23 -5.96
C LEU A 147 -10.26 -18.04 -4.44
N THR A 148 -11.13 -18.85 -3.82
CA THR A 148 -11.37 -18.88 -2.38
C THR A 148 -10.11 -19.24 -1.58
N GLY A 149 -9.42 -20.33 -1.96
CA GLY A 149 -8.22 -20.78 -1.26
C GLY A 149 -7.09 -19.75 -1.35
N ILE A 150 -6.91 -19.14 -2.52
CA ILE A 150 -5.94 -18.06 -2.72
C ILE A 150 -6.27 -16.84 -1.84
N SER A 151 -7.55 -16.50 -1.70
CA SER A 151 -7.99 -15.37 -0.85
C SER A 151 -7.71 -15.61 0.62
N PHE A 152 -7.94 -16.84 1.12
CA PHE A 152 -7.60 -17.21 2.50
C PHE A 152 -6.10 -17.21 2.77
N VAL A 153 -5.25 -17.59 1.81
CA VAL A 153 -3.79 -17.47 1.96
C VAL A 153 -3.34 -16.01 1.94
N ALA A 154 -4.01 -15.15 1.17
CA ALA A 154 -3.69 -13.73 1.10
C ALA A 154 -4.09 -12.94 2.36
N ALA A 155 -5.08 -13.41 3.13
CA ALA A 155 -5.53 -12.75 4.35
C ALA A 155 -4.43 -12.67 5.45
N PRO A 156 -3.73 -13.75 5.83
CA PRO A 156 -2.59 -13.68 6.75
C PRO A 156 -1.49 -12.72 6.29
N LEU A 157 -1.18 -12.67 4.99
CA LEU A 157 -0.21 -11.72 4.45
C LEU A 157 -0.66 -10.27 4.65
N ALA A 158 -1.96 -9.98 4.47
CA ALA A 158 -2.51 -8.67 4.75
C ALA A 158 -2.49 -8.32 6.25
N ALA A 159 -2.72 -9.31 7.12
CA ALA A 159 -2.61 -9.13 8.57
C ALA A 159 -1.17 -8.81 9.00
N ILE A 160 -0.17 -9.55 8.51
CA ILE A 160 1.26 -9.27 8.75
C ILE A 160 1.60 -7.85 8.28
N TRP A 161 1.15 -7.48 7.08
CA TRP A 161 1.35 -6.14 6.55
C TRP A 161 0.71 -5.05 7.42
N CYS A 162 -0.49 -5.28 7.97
CA CYS A 162 -1.14 -4.37 8.92
C CYS A 162 -0.26 -4.14 10.16
N VAL A 163 0.25 -5.22 10.76
CA VAL A 163 1.12 -5.14 11.93
C VAL A 163 2.39 -4.35 11.62
N LEU A 164 3.02 -4.61 10.46
CA LEU A 164 4.20 -3.88 10.01
C LEU A 164 3.92 -2.38 9.83
N SER A 165 2.78 -2.01 9.24
CA SER A 165 2.36 -0.62 9.08
C SER A 165 2.24 0.11 10.43
N LEU A 166 1.63 -0.54 11.43
CA LEU A 166 1.50 0.04 12.78
C LEU A 166 2.85 0.15 13.49
N TRP A 167 3.69 -0.88 13.38
CA TRP A 167 5.04 -0.87 13.96
C TRP A 167 5.91 0.24 13.37
N LEU A 168 5.90 0.40 12.04
CA LEU A 168 6.68 1.42 11.35
C LEU A 168 6.22 2.83 11.71
N GLY A 169 4.91 3.04 11.86
CA GLY A 169 4.36 4.29 12.36
C GLY A 169 4.80 4.64 13.78
N ARG A 170 4.89 3.65 14.69
CA ARG A 170 5.40 3.86 16.05
C ARG A 170 6.88 4.26 16.02
N LYS A 171 7.69 3.59 15.19
CA LYS A 171 9.11 3.92 15.01
C LYS A 171 9.30 5.34 14.44
N GLN A 172 8.50 5.74 13.45
CA GLN A 172 8.58 7.10 12.91
C GLN A 172 8.30 8.17 13.96
N ARG A 173 7.30 7.96 14.83
CA ARG A 173 7.03 8.90 15.94
C ARG A 173 8.20 9.00 16.91
N ALA A 174 8.82 7.87 17.25
CA ALA A 174 10.01 7.87 18.11
C ALA A 174 11.19 8.63 17.49
N PHE A 175 11.44 8.44 16.18
CA PHE A 175 12.48 9.18 15.47
C PHE A 175 12.16 10.67 15.31
N ALA A 176 10.89 11.02 15.10
CA ALA A 176 10.46 12.43 15.04
C ALA A 176 10.76 13.16 16.35
N HIS A 177 10.40 12.57 17.49
CA HIS A 177 10.68 13.16 18.80
C HIS A 177 12.18 13.25 19.11
N ALA A 178 12.98 12.26 18.70
CA ALA A 178 14.44 12.32 18.88
C ALA A 178 15.06 13.46 18.06
N LYS A 179 14.57 13.69 16.84
CA LYS A 179 14.99 14.79 15.98
C LYS A 179 14.61 16.16 16.56
N GLU A 180 13.36 16.32 17.01
CA GLU A 180 12.89 17.54 17.67
C GLU A 180 13.74 17.90 18.90
N ARG A 181 14.14 16.90 19.70
CA ARG A 181 15.02 17.10 20.85
C ARG A 181 16.44 17.51 20.47
N ALA A 182 16.98 16.93 19.40
CA ALA A 182 18.30 17.30 18.89
C ALA A 182 18.31 18.73 18.33
N ASP A 183 17.24 19.11 17.61
CA ASP A 183 17.08 20.46 17.06
C ASP A 183 16.83 21.52 18.16
N ALA A 184 16.27 21.12 19.31
CA ALA A 184 16.02 21.99 20.46
C ALA A 184 17.19 22.09 21.46
N ALA A 185 18.27 21.33 21.27
CA ALA A 185 19.46 21.43 22.12
C ALA A 185 20.15 22.79 21.89
N PRO A 186 20.41 23.61 22.93
CA PRO A 186 21.04 24.92 22.75
C PRO A 186 22.42 24.79 22.11
N LEU A 187 22.73 25.69 21.16
CA LEU A 187 24.05 25.91 20.52
C LEU A 187 25.17 26.34 21.50
N GLY A 188 25.01 26.07 22.80
CA GLY A 188 25.72 26.74 23.90
C GLY A 188 27.14 26.26 24.21
N ASP A 189 27.72 25.34 23.44
CA ASP A 189 29.05 24.78 23.75
C ASP A 189 30.09 24.98 22.64
N ILE A 190 29.79 25.83 21.64
CA ILE A 190 30.73 26.17 20.53
C ILE A 190 31.38 27.55 20.73
N ALA A 191 31.17 28.19 21.87
CA ALA A 191 31.69 29.53 22.17
C ALA A 191 32.56 29.51 23.43
N ALA A 192 33.73 28.88 23.34
CA ALA A 192 34.88 29.30 24.12
C ALA A 192 36.01 29.58 23.12
N PRO A 193 36.30 30.84 22.76
CA PRO A 193 37.59 31.15 22.16
C PRO A 193 38.66 30.79 23.19
N GLU A 194 39.66 29.99 22.78
CA GLU A 194 40.86 29.77 23.59
C GLU A 194 41.42 31.14 24.03
N PRO A 195 41.61 31.38 25.34
CA PRO A 195 42.26 32.58 25.80
C PRO A 195 43.77 32.51 25.51
N ALA A 196 44.18 33.38 24.57
CA ALA A 196 45.50 33.98 24.33
C ALA A 196 46.71 33.06 24.11
#